data_AF-A0A553FS95-F1
#
_entry.id   AF-A0A553FS95-F1
#
_cell.length_a   1.000
_cell.length_b   1.000
_cell.length_c   1.000
_cell.angle_alpha   90.00
_cell.angle_beta   90.00
_cell.angle_gamma   90.00
#
_symmetry.space_group_name_H-M   'P 1'
#
loop_
_entity.id
_entity.type
_entity.pdbx_description
1 polymer ?
#
loop_
_entity_poly.entity_id
_entity_poly.type
_entity_poly.pdbx_seq_one_letter_code
_entity_poly.pdbx_strand_id
1 'polypeptide(L)'
;MNDDGYDLILVGTGFASIFFLKKYLEKKPKAKVLVLERGRLYSHANRLQDVIDKKDTASQTWRSKRSEIINPNSEKDWVFEPNFGGGSNCWTGCTPRFLESDFKLKTNYGIAVDWPVSYEELEPYYCMAEEIMAISGPADTPFKKSKKYPLPPHELSNLDILLKKKYGDLYISQPSARASSAIGNRAKCCSSSVCQLCPVNSKFTIENTLKYIVEKEQITIQYEAQVTHLELKGDLAGAVHYNSGNKSFKARGEVVALGANAIFNAHILLGSGDSNPFTGKGLTEQVGKYVWLYFDGLDNLGGSSVITANGYMMYDGDHRKERAACLIENHNRPFIRSEFGKWRQLAKLKFVYEDLPQDTNAVTLSEDKNKPLVDYHHHSPYVEKAIARLEKDVEKYFSFLPIERVEIDDRVQRSEAHILGTTRMSHDATTGVIDKHLIHHQYRNLFVLGGGSFPTISPANPTLTLSALSLLAADQSFS
;
A
#
# COMPACT_ATOMS: atom_id res chain seq x y z
N MET A 1 5.40 -18.13 31.61
CA MET A 1 4.98 -18.63 30.29
C MET A 1 6.11 -19.49 29.79
N ASN A 2 5.79 -20.69 29.31
CA ASN A 2 6.76 -21.73 28.95
C ASN A 2 7.83 -21.19 28.01
N ASP A 3 9.07 -21.61 28.29
CA ASP A 3 10.32 -21.32 27.58
C ASP A 3 10.38 -22.03 26.19
N ASP A 4 9.23 -22.34 25.60
CA ASP A 4 9.15 -23.05 24.33
C ASP A 4 9.33 -22.05 23.19
N GLY A 5 10.50 -22.10 22.53
CA GLY A 5 10.78 -21.29 21.35
C GLY A 5 9.76 -21.48 20.21
N TYR A 6 9.63 -20.45 19.38
CA TYR A 6 8.86 -20.49 18.13
C TYR A 6 9.80 -20.63 16.93
N ASP A 7 9.38 -21.29 15.86
CA ASP A 7 10.16 -21.31 14.62
C ASP A 7 10.10 -19.92 13.95
N LEU A 8 8.96 -19.24 14.06
CA LEU A 8 8.74 -17.89 13.55
C LEU A 8 7.97 -17.03 14.55
N ILE A 9 8.45 -15.82 14.81
CA ILE A 9 7.67 -14.73 15.39
C ILE A 9 7.35 -13.71 14.30
N LEU A 10 6.07 -13.49 14.03
CA LEU A 10 5.57 -12.55 13.04
C LEU A 10 4.90 -11.36 13.74
N VAL A 11 5.33 -10.14 13.42
CA VAL A 11 4.81 -8.91 14.00
C VAL A 11 3.88 -8.21 13.01
N GLY A 12 2.63 -8.01 13.41
CA GLY A 12 1.56 -7.41 12.60
C GLY A 12 0.84 -8.41 11.69
N THR A 13 -0.42 -8.12 11.36
CA THR A 13 -1.29 -8.98 10.53
C THR A 13 -1.74 -8.32 9.22
N GLY A 14 -1.00 -7.31 8.75
CA GLY A 14 -1.25 -6.65 7.47
C GLY A 14 -0.91 -7.51 6.26
N PHE A 15 -1.03 -6.91 5.06
CA PHE A 15 -0.70 -7.55 3.78
C PHE A 15 0.67 -8.23 3.78
N ALA A 16 1.72 -7.49 4.14
CA ALA A 16 3.07 -8.01 4.06
C ALA A 16 3.27 -9.25 4.95
N SER A 17 2.77 -9.21 6.18
CA SER A 17 2.89 -10.30 7.15
C SER A 17 2.14 -11.55 6.73
N ILE A 18 0.87 -11.42 6.33
CA ILE A 18 0.03 -12.60 6.06
C ILE A 18 0.40 -13.25 4.72
N PHE A 19 0.86 -12.47 3.73
CA PHE A 19 1.39 -13.04 2.49
C PHE A 19 2.72 -13.77 2.74
N PHE A 20 3.61 -13.21 3.54
CA PHE A 20 4.83 -13.89 3.98
C PHE A 20 4.50 -15.18 4.73
N LEU A 21 3.62 -15.13 5.73
CA LEU A 21 3.20 -16.28 6.52
C LEU A 21 2.56 -17.38 5.68
N LYS A 22 1.70 -17.01 4.73
CA LYS A 22 1.09 -17.95 3.79
C LYS A 22 2.17 -18.77 3.08
N LYS A 23 3.16 -18.07 2.51
CA LYS A 23 4.22 -18.71 1.73
C LYS A 23 5.22 -19.46 2.62
N TYR A 24 5.53 -18.92 3.79
CA TYR A 24 6.35 -19.58 4.80
C TYR A 24 5.75 -20.93 5.22
N LEU A 25 4.45 -21.00 5.49
CA LEU A 25 3.77 -22.25 5.88
C LEU A 25 3.65 -23.26 4.72
N GLU A 26 3.75 -22.83 3.45
CA GLU A 26 3.89 -23.76 2.33
C GLU A 26 5.24 -24.48 2.36
N LYS A 27 6.31 -23.80 2.79
CA LYS A 27 7.66 -24.37 2.95
C LYS A 27 7.84 -25.12 4.27
N LYS A 28 7.29 -24.58 5.35
CA LYS A 28 7.41 -25.08 6.72
C LYS A 28 6.03 -25.39 7.32
N PRO A 29 5.30 -26.39 6.82
CA PRO A 29 3.91 -26.65 7.21
C PRO A 29 3.70 -27.00 8.68
N LYS A 30 4.74 -27.49 9.36
CA LYS A 30 4.72 -27.88 10.77
C LYS A 30 5.30 -26.84 11.72
N ALA A 31 5.71 -25.67 11.20
CA ALA A 31 6.34 -24.64 12.02
C ALA A 31 5.38 -24.10 13.09
N LYS A 32 5.85 -24.00 14.33
CA LYS A 32 5.19 -23.33 15.44
C LYS A 32 5.41 -21.81 15.31
N VAL A 33 4.32 -21.06 15.16
CA VAL A 33 4.39 -19.62 14.88
C VAL A 33 3.70 -18.81 15.97
N LEU A 34 4.33 -17.72 16.40
CA LEU A 34 3.71 -16.66 17.19
C LEU A 34 3.40 -15.47 16.28
N VAL A 35 2.15 -15.00 16.30
CA VAL A 35 1.70 -13.79 15.61
C VAL A 35 1.35 -12.75 16.66
N LEU A 36 2.01 -11.60 16.63
CA LEU A 36 1.77 -10.48 17.55
C LEU A 36 1.06 -9.36 16.81
N GLU A 37 -0.17 -9.05 17.20
CA GLU A 37 -0.97 -7.96 16.62
C GLU A 37 -1.15 -6.84 17.65
N ARG A 38 -0.78 -5.60 17.28
CA ARG A 38 -0.89 -4.42 18.16
C ARG A 38 -2.34 -4.18 18.55
N GLY A 39 -3.27 -4.29 17.61
CA GLY A 39 -4.68 -4.05 17.85
C GLY A 39 -5.47 -5.32 18.16
N ARG A 40 -6.80 -5.19 18.07
CA ARG A 40 -7.75 -6.28 18.31
C ARG A 40 -8.30 -6.85 17.00
N LEU A 41 -8.95 -8.01 17.07
CA LEU A 41 -9.85 -8.44 16.01
C LEU A 41 -11.15 -7.62 16.09
N TYR A 42 -11.26 -6.61 15.23
CA TYR A 42 -12.48 -5.82 15.07
C TYR A 42 -13.14 -6.17 13.72
N SER A 43 -14.02 -7.17 13.78
CA SER A 43 -14.56 -7.84 12.59
C SER A 43 -15.33 -6.90 11.66
N HIS A 44 -15.48 -7.30 10.41
CA HIS A 44 -16.33 -6.63 9.42
C HIS A 44 -17.76 -6.46 9.92
N ALA A 45 -18.32 -7.49 10.56
CA ALA A 45 -19.64 -7.44 11.16
C ALA A 45 -19.74 -6.40 12.29
N ASN A 46 -18.76 -6.35 13.20
CA ASN A 46 -18.74 -5.35 14.28
C ASN A 46 -18.63 -3.92 13.72
N ARG A 47 -17.78 -3.72 12.71
CA ARG A 47 -17.63 -2.42 12.02
C ARG A 47 -18.92 -1.98 11.34
N LEU A 48 -19.63 -2.90 10.67
CA LEU A 48 -20.93 -2.61 10.05
C LEU A 48 -21.98 -2.27 11.10
N GLN A 49 -22.03 -3.04 12.20
CA GLN A 49 -22.99 -2.80 13.27
C GLN A 49 -22.81 -1.41 13.86
N ASP A 50 -21.59 -0.95 14.10
CA ASP A 50 -21.36 0.37 14.66
C ASP A 50 -21.75 1.52 13.69
N VAL A 51 -21.65 1.31 12.37
CA VAL A 51 -22.21 2.23 11.37
C VAL A 51 -23.73 2.26 11.44
N ILE A 52 -24.38 1.10 11.55
CA ILE A 52 -25.85 0.97 11.68
C ILE A 52 -26.33 1.67 12.95
N ASP A 53 -25.63 1.46 14.06
CA ASP A 53 -25.93 2.07 15.36
C ASP A 53 -25.67 3.59 15.39
N LYS A 54 -25.17 4.18 14.30
CA LYS A 54 -24.72 5.58 14.20
C LYS A 54 -23.71 5.95 15.29
N LYS A 55 -22.96 4.97 15.81
CA LYS A 55 -21.74 5.25 16.55
C LYS A 55 -20.79 5.84 15.52
N ASP A 56 -20.39 7.09 15.72
CA ASP A 56 -19.61 7.88 14.77
C ASP A 56 -18.28 7.22 14.39
N THR A 57 -18.30 6.23 13.48
CA THR A 57 -17.15 5.34 13.22
C THR A 57 -16.37 5.78 11.98
N ALA A 58 -17.03 6.34 10.97
CA ALA A 58 -16.34 6.79 9.76
C ALA A 58 -15.43 8.01 10.02
N SER A 59 -15.85 8.93 10.89
CA SER A 59 -15.03 10.09 11.27
C SER A 59 -14.01 9.77 12.37
N GLN A 60 -14.35 8.86 13.30
CA GLN A 60 -13.42 8.42 14.34
C GLN A 60 -12.33 7.50 13.81
N THR A 61 -12.56 6.61 12.85
CA THR A 61 -11.52 5.68 12.34
C THR A 61 -10.33 6.37 11.65
N TRP A 62 -10.51 7.59 11.14
CA TRP A 62 -9.42 8.41 10.59
C TRP A 62 -8.78 9.32 11.64
N ARG A 63 -9.57 9.90 12.55
CA ARG A 63 -9.09 10.86 13.57
C ARG A 63 -8.51 10.18 14.81
N SER A 64 -9.03 9.02 15.23
CA SER A 64 -8.62 8.30 16.45
C SER A 64 -7.21 7.74 16.39
N LYS A 65 -6.64 7.60 15.19
CA LYS A 65 -5.33 6.96 14.99
C LYS A 65 -4.16 7.94 15.02
N ARG A 66 -4.43 9.25 15.01
CA ARG A 66 -3.40 10.28 15.19
C ARG A 66 -2.67 10.13 16.53
N SER A 67 -3.32 9.57 17.55
CA SER A 67 -2.71 9.36 18.86
C SER A 67 -1.66 8.24 18.89
N GLU A 68 -1.60 7.39 17.86
CA GLU A 68 -0.66 6.28 17.80
C GLU A 68 0.78 6.70 17.44
N ILE A 69 0.94 7.93 16.95
CA ILE A 69 2.22 8.53 16.54
C ILE A 69 2.32 9.95 17.09
N ILE A 70 3.54 10.49 17.17
CA ILE A 70 3.76 11.93 17.35
C ILE A 70 4.05 12.51 15.96
N ASN A 71 3.16 13.37 15.48
CA ASN A 71 3.28 14.03 14.17
C ASN A 71 3.25 15.56 14.36
N PRO A 72 4.40 16.25 14.33
CA PRO A 72 4.46 17.70 14.47
C PRO A 72 3.93 18.44 13.23
N ASN A 73 3.88 17.80 12.06
CA ASN A 73 3.39 18.41 10.84
C ASN A 73 1.86 18.29 10.73
N SER A 74 1.13 19.38 11.03
CA SER A 74 -0.34 19.40 10.99
C SER A 74 -0.93 19.35 9.58
N GLU A 75 -0.16 19.65 8.53
CA GLU A 75 -0.63 19.63 7.14
C GLU A 75 -0.52 18.24 6.51
N LYS A 76 0.36 17.37 7.04
CA LYS A 76 0.53 15.98 6.60
C LYS A 76 -0.25 15.02 7.50
N ASP A 77 -1.09 14.19 6.91
CA ASP A 77 -1.74 13.09 7.63
C ASP A 77 -1.00 11.77 7.38
N TRP A 78 -0.97 10.87 8.37
CA TRP A 78 -0.50 9.49 8.21
C TRP A 78 -1.63 8.52 8.52
N VAL A 79 -1.98 7.71 7.53
CA VAL A 79 -3.20 6.91 7.55
C VAL A 79 -2.81 5.44 7.56
N PHE A 80 -3.25 4.73 8.59
CA PHE A 80 -3.06 3.29 8.74
C PHE A 80 -4.21 2.70 9.57
N GLU A 81 -4.19 1.39 9.80
CA GLU A 81 -5.13 0.69 10.68
C GLU A 81 -4.31 -0.21 11.61
N PRO A 82 -4.36 -0.01 12.94
CA PRO A 82 -3.61 -0.82 13.89
C PRO A 82 -4.32 -2.12 14.29
N ASN A 83 -5.56 -2.35 13.86
CA ASN A 83 -6.28 -3.59 14.15
C ASN A 83 -5.95 -4.72 13.16
N PHE A 84 -6.39 -5.94 13.51
CA PHE A 84 -6.21 -7.13 12.69
C PHE A 84 -6.52 -6.90 11.20
N GLY A 85 -5.60 -7.32 10.33
CA GLY A 85 -5.69 -7.15 8.88
C GLY A 85 -5.16 -5.80 8.37
N GLY A 86 -4.83 -4.88 9.27
CA GLY A 86 -4.18 -3.60 8.97
C GLY A 86 -4.86 -2.81 7.85
N GLY A 87 -4.06 -2.24 6.95
CA GLY A 87 -4.53 -1.38 5.86
C GLY A 87 -5.58 -2.01 4.93
N SER A 88 -5.75 -3.33 4.93
CA SER A 88 -6.81 -4.02 4.18
C SER A 88 -8.23 -3.61 4.63
N ASN A 89 -8.34 -3.01 5.81
CA ASN A 89 -9.59 -2.47 6.35
C ASN A 89 -9.91 -1.04 5.89
N CYS A 90 -8.93 -0.27 5.41
CA CYS A 90 -9.10 1.15 5.05
C CYS A 90 -8.63 1.51 3.62
N TRP A 91 -8.32 0.51 2.80
CA TRP A 91 -7.98 0.69 1.39
C TRP A 91 -9.19 0.62 0.45
N THR A 92 -9.01 1.04 -0.81
CA THR A 92 -10.03 1.02 -1.88
C THR A 92 -9.98 -0.21 -2.78
N GLY A 93 -8.98 -1.08 -2.58
CA GLY A 93 -8.76 -2.30 -3.35
C GLY A 93 -8.11 -2.08 -4.71
N CYS A 94 -7.43 -0.96 -4.96
CA CYS A 94 -6.70 -0.71 -6.20
C CYS A 94 -5.36 -1.44 -6.21
N THR A 95 -5.03 -2.11 -7.33
CA THR A 95 -3.85 -2.97 -7.43
C THR A 95 -3.15 -2.84 -8.79
N PRO A 96 -2.77 -1.62 -9.24
CA PRO A 96 -1.88 -1.49 -10.39
C PRO A 96 -0.55 -2.17 -10.10
N ARG A 97 0.07 -2.76 -11.14
CA ARG A 97 1.48 -3.19 -11.05
C ARG A 97 2.39 -1.98 -11.23
N PHE A 98 3.61 -2.07 -10.70
CA PHE A 98 4.69 -1.18 -11.12
C PHE A 98 5.08 -1.49 -12.56
N LEU A 99 5.65 -0.52 -13.28
CA LEU A 99 6.26 -0.78 -14.59
C LEU A 99 7.70 -1.25 -14.43
N GLU A 100 8.25 -1.92 -15.46
CA GLU A 100 9.66 -2.36 -15.48
C GLU A 100 10.63 -1.20 -15.21
N SER A 101 10.28 0.01 -15.68
CA SER A 101 11.04 1.23 -15.49
C SER A 101 11.17 1.66 -14.02
N ASP A 102 10.20 1.34 -13.16
CA ASP A 102 10.20 1.73 -11.75
C ASP A 102 11.31 1.04 -10.95
N PHE A 103 11.76 -0.12 -11.43
CA PHE A 103 12.86 -0.88 -10.84
C PHE A 103 14.23 -0.39 -11.30
N LYS A 104 14.31 0.51 -12.29
CA LYS A 104 15.55 0.92 -12.96
C LYS A 104 15.68 2.44 -13.11
N LEU A 105 15.30 3.21 -12.08
CA LEU A 105 15.32 4.68 -12.16
C LEU A 105 16.73 5.25 -12.37
N LYS A 106 17.75 4.67 -11.74
CA LYS A 106 19.13 5.12 -11.90
C LYS A 106 19.64 4.79 -13.29
N THR A 107 19.46 3.57 -13.73
CA THR A 107 19.91 3.12 -15.06
C THR A 107 19.20 3.87 -16.19
N ASN A 108 17.87 4.04 -16.12
CA ASN A 108 17.10 4.62 -17.22
C ASN A 108 17.07 6.16 -17.21
N TYR A 109 17.06 6.77 -16.02
CA TYR A 109 16.78 8.20 -15.85
C TYR A 109 17.89 8.96 -15.10
N GLY A 110 18.91 8.28 -14.57
CA GLY A 110 20.02 8.91 -13.86
C GLY A 110 19.70 9.38 -12.43
N ILE A 111 18.46 9.19 -11.97
CA ILE A 111 17.96 9.64 -10.67
C ILE A 111 17.83 8.49 -9.66
N ALA A 112 17.75 8.82 -8.37
CA ALA A 112 17.51 7.89 -7.28
C ALA A 112 18.44 6.64 -7.33
N VAL A 113 17.87 5.44 -7.17
CA VAL A 113 18.57 4.15 -7.19
C VAL A 113 17.80 3.13 -8.02
N ASP A 114 18.49 2.08 -8.47
CA ASP A 114 17.83 0.89 -9.01
C ASP A 114 17.42 -0.04 -7.87
N TRP A 115 16.33 -0.78 -8.07
CA TRP A 115 15.91 -1.79 -7.13
C TRP A 115 16.85 -3.00 -7.20
N PRO A 116 17.18 -3.64 -6.06
CA PRO A 116 17.98 -4.86 -6.08
C PRO A 116 17.20 -6.12 -6.49
N VAL A 117 15.92 -5.95 -6.85
CA VAL A 117 15.02 -6.97 -7.43
C VAL A 117 14.54 -6.44 -8.78
N SER A 118 14.55 -7.28 -9.81
CA SER A 118 14.02 -6.94 -11.13
C SER A 118 12.50 -7.17 -11.24
N TYR A 119 11.87 -6.58 -12.25
CA TYR A 119 10.46 -6.85 -12.57
C TYR A 119 10.25 -8.34 -12.88
N GLU A 120 11.17 -8.94 -13.64
CA GLU A 120 11.11 -10.33 -14.07
C GLU A 120 11.21 -11.30 -12.88
N GLU A 121 12.05 -11.01 -11.88
CA GLU A 121 12.09 -11.77 -10.62
C GLU A 121 10.77 -11.67 -9.85
N LEU A 122 10.10 -10.52 -9.89
CA LEU A 122 8.87 -10.26 -9.13
C LEU A 122 7.59 -10.67 -9.86
N GLU A 123 7.60 -10.79 -11.20
CA GLU A 123 6.44 -11.08 -12.05
C GLU A 123 5.66 -12.34 -11.62
N PRO A 124 6.31 -13.49 -11.33
CA PRO A 124 5.60 -14.67 -10.88
C PRO A 124 4.88 -14.45 -9.54
N TYR A 125 5.45 -13.62 -8.66
CA TYR A 125 4.88 -13.28 -7.37
C TYR A 125 3.77 -12.23 -7.47
N TYR A 126 3.82 -11.33 -8.47
CA TYR A 126 2.68 -10.52 -8.84
C TYR A 126 1.49 -11.41 -9.23
N CYS A 127 1.70 -12.38 -10.12
CA CYS A 127 0.66 -13.32 -10.49
C CYS A 127 0.13 -14.11 -9.28
N MET A 128 0.99 -14.59 -8.39
CA MET A 128 0.55 -15.28 -7.17
C MET A 128 -0.29 -14.36 -6.26
N ALA A 129 0.13 -13.10 -6.07
CA ALA A 129 -0.61 -12.15 -5.26
C ALA A 129 -1.97 -11.82 -5.91
N GLU A 130 -2.02 -11.71 -7.24
CA GLU A 130 -3.26 -11.48 -7.99
C GLU A 130 -4.25 -12.63 -7.82
N GLU A 131 -3.78 -13.87 -7.90
CA GLU A 131 -4.57 -15.09 -7.63
C GLU A 131 -5.11 -15.10 -6.19
N ILE A 132 -4.24 -14.86 -5.20
CA ILE A 132 -4.62 -14.83 -3.78
C ILE A 132 -5.70 -13.78 -3.51
N MET A 133 -5.56 -12.58 -4.09
CA MET A 133 -6.52 -11.50 -3.90
C MET A 133 -7.75 -11.60 -4.83
N ALA A 134 -7.77 -12.58 -5.73
CA ALA A 134 -8.67 -12.71 -6.88
C ALA A 134 -8.93 -11.36 -7.57
N ILE A 135 -7.89 -10.81 -8.17
CA ILE A 135 -7.94 -9.49 -8.81
C ILE A 135 -8.84 -9.52 -10.05
N SER A 136 -9.71 -8.51 -10.14
CA SER A 136 -10.49 -8.18 -11.33
C SER A 136 -9.69 -7.25 -12.21
N GLY A 137 -9.43 -7.60 -13.47
CA GLY A 137 -8.63 -6.74 -14.34
C GLY A 137 -8.72 -7.08 -15.84
N PRO A 138 -8.27 -6.16 -16.70
CA PRO A 138 -8.37 -6.30 -18.15
C PRO A 138 -7.31 -7.24 -18.74
N ALA A 139 -7.57 -7.76 -19.94
CA ALA A 139 -6.59 -8.54 -20.68
C ALA A 139 -5.38 -7.69 -21.07
N ASP A 140 -5.61 -6.53 -21.68
CA ASP A 140 -4.57 -5.62 -22.16
C ASP A 140 -4.02 -4.75 -21.03
N THR A 141 -2.69 -4.64 -20.94
CA THR A 141 -1.97 -3.86 -19.92
C THR A 141 -0.70 -3.23 -20.47
N PRO A 142 -0.24 -2.10 -19.90
CA PRO A 142 1.03 -1.47 -20.28
C PRO A 142 2.26 -2.17 -19.68
N PHE A 143 2.05 -3.21 -18.87
CA PHE A 143 3.08 -4.05 -18.27
C PHE A 143 2.92 -5.50 -18.73
N LYS A 144 4.02 -6.25 -18.73
CA LYS A 144 4.03 -7.67 -19.06
C LYS A 144 3.34 -8.49 -17.97
N LYS A 145 2.58 -9.50 -18.36
CA LYS A 145 2.04 -10.50 -17.42
C LYS A 145 2.10 -11.88 -18.05
N SER A 146 2.49 -12.88 -17.26
CA SER A 146 2.52 -14.27 -17.72
C SER A 146 1.17 -14.98 -17.57
N LYS A 147 0.29 -14.47 -16.69
CA LYS A 147 -1.06 -15.02 -16.44
C LYS A 147 -2.14 -13.97 -16.60
N LYS A 148 -3.35 -14.42 -16.94
CA LYS A 148 -4.56 -13.58 -16.95
C LYS A 148 -4.97 -13.24 -15.52
N TYR A 149 -5.69 -12.13 -15.36
CA TYR A 149 -6.33 -11.84 -14.09
C TYR A 149 -7.38 -12.92 -13.74
N PRO A 150 -7.54 -13.27 -12.44
CA PRO A 150 -8.51 -14.27 -12.00
C PRO A 150 -9.96 -13.93 -12.34
N LEU A 151 -10.31 -12.64 -12.34
CA LEU A 151 -11.67 -12.16 -12.58
C LEU A 151 -11.70 -11.13 -13.73
N PRO A 152 -12.82 -11.01 -14.46
CA PRO A 152 -12.97 -10.03 -15.53
C PRO A 152 -12.89 -8.59 -15.00
N PRO A 153 -12.56 -7.60 -15.84
CA PRO A 153 -12.50 -6.20 -15.42
C PRO A 153 -13.86 -5.66 -14.95
N HIS A 154 -13.81 -4.57 -14.20
CA HIS A 154 -15.00 -3.74 -13.93
C HIS A 154 -15.38 -2.94 -15.18
N GLU A 155 -16.63 -2.52 -15.27
CA GLU A 155 -17.13 -1.73 -16.39
C GLU A 155 -16.52 -0.32 -16.35
N LEU A 156 -16.11 0.15 -17.53
CA LEU A 156 -15.61 1.49 -17.77
C LEU A 156 -16.75 2.51 -17.78
N SER A 157 -16.51 3.73 -17.31
CA SER A 157 -17.44 4.84 -17.51
C SER A 157 -17.43 5.34 -18.96
N ASN A 158 -18.40 6.18 -19.34
CA ASN A 158 -18.44 6.79 -20.68
C ASN A 158 -17.14 7.53 -21.03
N LEU A 159 -16.57 8.31 -20.08
CA LEU A 159 -15.28 8.97 -20.29
C LEU A 159 -14.16 7.95 -20.52
N ASP A 160 -14.14 6.88 -19.71
CA ASP A 160 -13.10 5.86 -19.80
C ASP A 160 -13.11 5.15 -21.16
N ILE A 161 -14.28 4.91 -21.75
CA ILE A 161 -14.40 4.32 -23.09
C ILE A 161 -13.74 5.22 -24.14
N LEU A 162 -13.94 6.54 -24.05
CA LEU A 162 -13.30 7.51 -24.95
C LEU A 162 -11.78 7.54 -24.76
N LEU A 163 -11.32 7.53 -23.51
CA LEU A 163 -9.89 7.52 -23.19
C LEU A 163 -9.21 6.21 -23.60
N LYS A 164 -9.84 5.04 -23.36
CA LYS A 164 -9.38 3.73 -23.86
C LYS A 164 -9.28 3.74 -25.38
N LYS A 165 -10.28 4.28 -26.08
CA LYS A 165 -10.27 4.38 -27.55
C LYS A 165 -9.11 5.23 -28.07
N LYS A 166 -8.79 6.34 -27.38
CA LYS A 166 -7.69 7.25 -27.79
C LYS A 166 -6.30 6.69 -27.44
N TYR A 167 -6.15 6.10 -26.26
CA TYR A 167 -4.84 5.77 -25.70
C TYR A 167 -4.50 4.28 -25.69
N GLY A 168 -5.42 3.40 -26.11
CA GLY A 168 -5.17 1.98 -26.20
C GLY A 168 -4.73 1.39 -24.86
N ASP A 169 -3.58 0.73 -24.83
CA ASP A 169 -3.12 0.00 -23.63
C ASP A 169 -2.51 0.90 -22.55
N LEU A 170 -2.37 2.19 -22.84
CA LEU A 170 -2.01 3.19 -21.83
C LEU A 170 -3.21 3.67 -21.02
N TYR A 171 -4.44 3.28 -21.34
CA TYR A 171 -5.61 3.59 -20.53
C TYR A 171 -6.44 2.33 -20.33
N ILE A 172 -6.50 1.79 -19.12
CA ILE A 172 -7.07 0.46 -18.86
C ILE A 172 -8.08 0.50 -17.72
N SER A 173 -9.01 -0.48 -17.69
CA SER A 173 -9.79 -0.73 -16.47
C SER A 173 -8.84 -0.97 -15.30
N GLN A 174 -9.06 -0.29 -14.18
CA GLN A 174 -8.22 -0.37 -12.98
C GLN A 174 -8.23 -1.82 -12.45
N PRO A 175 -7.09 -2.53 -12.44
CA PRO A 175 -6.99 -3.80 -11.74
C PRO A 175 -7.34 -3.60 -10.26
N SER A 176 -8.25 -4.41 -9.73
CA SER A 176 -8.67 -4.24 -8.35
C SER A 176 -9.06 -5.51 -7.64
N ALA A 177 -8.79 -5.55 -6.34
CA ALA A 177 -9.20 -6.61 -5.42
C ALA A 177 -10.68 -6.49 -5.01
N ARG A 178 -11.52 -5.96 -5.90
CA ARG A 178 -12.98 -5.92 -5.77
C ARG A 178 -13.54 -6.97 -6.70
N ALA A 179 -14.25 -7.96 -6.18
CA ALA A 179 -14.66 -9.12 -6.97
C ALA A 179 -15.74 -8.72 -8.01
N SER A 180 -15.43 -8.77 -9.31
CA SER A 180 -16.39 -8.49 -10.40
C SER A 180 -17.39 -9.63 -10.62
N SER A 181 -17.07 -10.82 -10.11
CA SER A 181 -17.95 -11.97 -9.95
C SER A 181 -17.81 -12.51 -8.53
N ALA A 182 -18.82 -13.18 -8.00
CA ALA A 182 -18.75 -13.78 -6.66
C ALA A 182 -17.65 -14.85 -6.62
N ILE A 183 -16.88 -14.90 -5.53
CA ILE A 183 -15.76 -15.84 -5.37
C ILE A 183 -15.51 -16.18 -3.90
N GLY A 184 -15.47 -17.47 -3.58
CA GLY A 184 -15.32 -17.94 -2.20
C GLY A 184 -16.34 -17.28 -1.27
N ASN A 185 -15.85 -16.62 -0.22
CA ASN A 185 -16.68 -15.90 0.77
C ASN A 185 -17.00 -14.44 0.39
N ARG A 186 -16.66 -13.99 -0.83
CA ARG A 186 -16.84 -12.60 -1.27
C ARG A 186 -17.94 -12.51 -2.32
N ALA A 187 -18.93 -11.66 -2.06
CA ALA A 187 -19.99 -11.38 -3.03
C ALA A 187 -19.45 -10.59 -4.24
N LYS A 188 -20.21 -10.61 -5.34
CA LYS A 188 -19.97 -9.69 -6.47
C LYS A 188 -20.09 -8.24 -6.00
N CYS A 189 -19.18 -7.38 -6.44
CA CYS A 189 -19.22 -5.95 -6.19
C CYS A 189 -20.52 -5.35 -6.74
N CYS A 190 -21.25 -4.63 -5.89
CA CYS A 190 -22.48 -3.94 -6.25
C CYS A 190 -22.28 -2.44 -6.54
N SER A 191 -21.04 -2.01 -6.75
CA SER A 191 -20.70 -0.62 -7.08
C SER A 191 -21.20 0.42 -6.08
N SER A 192 -21.31 0.06 -4.79
CA SER A 192 -21.87 0.92 -3.74
C SER A 192 -21.10 2.22 -3.48
N SER A 193 -19.91 2.40 -4.09
CA SER A 193 -18.96 3.49 -3.83
C SER A 193 -18.42 3.57 -2.39
N VAL A 194 -18.84 2.67 -1.50
CA VAL A 194 -18.35 2.55 -0.11
C VAL A 194 -17.31 1.43 -0.04
N CYS A 195 -16.12 1.71 -0.56
CA CYS A 195 -15.04 0.70 -0.54
C CYS A 195 -14.35 0.60 0.82
N GLN A 196 -14.35 1.68 1.62
CA GLN A 196 -13.72 1.72 2.95
C GLN A 196 -14.27 0.59 3.85
N LEU A 197 -15.58 0.55 4.03
CA LEU A 197 -16.30 -0.56 4.65
C LEU A 197 -17.32 -1.13 3.67
N CYS A 198 -16.90 -2.12 2.87
CA CYS A 198 -17.75 -2.70 1.83
C CYS A 198 -18.98 -3.41 2.44
N PRO A 199 -20.23 -3.00 2.13
CA PRO A 199 -21.42 -3.56 2.78
C PRO A 199 -21.68 -5.03 2.42
N VAL A 200 -21.23 -5.46 1.23
CA VAL A 200 -21.40 -6.82 0.73
C VAL A 200 -20.13 -7.66 0.83
N ASN A 201 -19.12 -7.17 1.56
CA ASN A 201 -17.83 -7.86 1.78
C ASN A 201 -17.12 -8.33 0.49
N SER A 202 -17.30 -7.61 -0.62
CA SER A 202 -16.74 -7.97 -1.95
C SER A 202 -15.26 -7.62 -2.10
N LYS A 203 -14.84 -6.48 -1.53
CA LYS A 203 -13.43 -6.04 -1.53
C LYS A 203 -12.60 -7.00 -0.68
N PHE A 204 -11.46 -7.44 -1.18
CA PHE A 204 -10.50 -8.24 -0.40
C PHE A 204 -10.15 -7.54 0.91
N THR A 205 -10.15 -8.33 1.98
CA THR A 205 -9.52 -7.99 3.25
C THR A 205 -8.75 -9.23 3.73
N ILE A 206 -7.79 -9.04 4.62
CA ILE A 206 -7.16 -10.20 5.28
C ILE A 206 -8.24 -11.03 5.99
N GLU A 207 -9.20 -10.37 6.62
CA GLU A 207 -10.30 -11.01 7.34
C GLU A 207 -11.13 -11.97 6.47
N ASN A 208 -11.56 -11.53 5.27
CA ASN A 208 -12.49 -12.32 4.46
C ASN A 208 -11.83 -13.39 3.59
N THR A 209 -10.51 -13.31 3.37
CA THR A 209 -9.80 -14.21 2.45
C THR A 209 -8.69 -15.02 3.12
N LEU A 210 -7.97 -14.46 4.09
CA LEU A 210 -6.73 -15.07 4.63
C LEU A 210 -6.75 -15.29 6.16
N LYS A 211 -7.82 -14.93 6.87
CA LYS A 211 -7.96 -15.12 8.32
C LYS A 211 -7.73 -16.56 8.76
N TYR A 212 -8.17 -17.52 7.95
CA TYR A 212 -8.00 -18.95 8.22
C TYR A 212 -6.54 -19.37 8.44
N ILE A 213 -5.56 -18.59 7.95
CA ILE A 213 -4.14 -18.88 8.14
C ILE A 213 -3.75 -18.77 9.61
N VAL A 214 -4.21 -17.73 10.31
CA VAL A 214 -3.88 -17.51 11.72
C VAL A 214 -4.75 -18.32 12.69
N GLU A 215 -5.73 -19.07 12.16
CA GLU A 215 -6.61 -19.96 12.92
C GLU A 215 -6.12 -21.42 12.91
N LYS A 216 -5.02 -21.70 12.22
CA LYS A 216 -4.39 -23.04 12.22
C LYS A 216 -3.81 -23.38 13.59
N GLU A 217 -3.89 -24.64 14.00
CA GLU A 217 -3.51 -25.12 15.34
C GLU A 217 -2.06 -24.80 15.75
N GLN A 218 -1.13 -24.79 14.80
CA GLN A 218 0.29 -24.46 15.05
C GLN A 218 0.57 -22.96 15.21
N ILE A 219 -0.45 -22.11 15.07
CA ILE A 219 -0.32 -20.65 15.13
C ILE A 219 -0.92 -20.16 16.45
N THR A 220 -0.10 -19.47 17.23
CA THR A 220 -0.57 -18.69 18.38
C THR A 220 -0.69 -17.24 17.96
N ILE A 221 -1.88 -16.66 17.98
CA ILE A 221 -2.09 -15.23 17.77
C ILE A 221 -2.37 -14.52 19.09
N GLN A 222 -1.60 -13.48 19.39
CA GLN A 222 -1.83 -12.59 20.52
C GLN A 222 -2.26 -11.22 19.99
N TYR A 223 -3.50 -10.84 20.29
CA TYR A 223 -4.02 -9.50 20.07
C TYR A 223 -3.60 -8.55 21.20
N GLU A 224 -3.73 -7.25 20.93
CA GLU A 224 -3.38 -6.19 21.88
C GLU A 224 -1.94 -6.34 22.37
N ALA A 225 -1.04 -6.75 21.46
CA ALA A 225 0.38 -7.01 21.68
C ALA A 225 1.22 -5.99 20.90
N GLN A 226 1.56 -4.88 21.57
CA GLN A 226 2.44 -3.88 20.99
C GLN A 226 3.91 -4.29 21.16
N VAL A 227 4.55 -4.71 20.08
CA VAL A 227 6.01 -4.91 20.05
C VAL A 227 6.71 -3.56 20.24
N THR A 228 7.68 -3.53 21.14
CA THR A 228 8.44 -2.32 21.48
C THR A 228 9.85 -2.36 20.91
N HIS A 229 10.54 -3.50 21.06
CA HIS A 229 11.91 -3.69 20.60
C HIS A 229 12.28 -5.18 20.52
N LEU A 230 13.44 -5.45 19.94
CA LEU A 230 14.08 -6.74 19.79
C LEU A 230 15.35 -6.77 20.66
N GLU A 231 15.72 -7.95 21.16
CA GLU A 231 17.07 -8.19 21.68
C GLU A 231 17.99 -8.52 20.51
N LEU A 232 18.80 -7.55 20.08
CA LEU A 232 19.79 -7.71 19.02
C LEU A 232 21.14 -8.12 19.63
N LYS A 233 21.72 -9.23 19.18
CA LYS A 233 23.02 -9.72 19.67
C LYS A 233 23.86 -10.28 18.53
N GLY A 234 24.99 -9.63 18.26
CA GLY A 234 25.85 -9.99 17.13
C GLY A 234 25.08 -9.80 15.82
N ASP A 235 24.85 -10.88 15.10
CA ASP A 235 24.14 -10.92 13.83
C ASP A 235 22.75 -11.59 13.91
N LEU A 236 22.16 -11.62 15.11
CA LEU A 236 20.85 -12.25 15.38
C LEU A 236 19.89 -11.34 16.16
N ALA A 237 18.61 -11.45 15.84
CA ALA A 237 17.49 -11.04 16.68
C ALA A 237 17.09 -12.21 17.60
N GLY A 238 17.41 -12.13 18.89
CA GLY A 238 17.29 -13.23 19.85
C GLY A 238 15.95 -13.31 20.58
N ALA A 239 15.24 -12.20 20.73
CA ALA A 239 13.91 -12.17 21.35
C ALA A 239 13.11 -10.94 20.93
N VAL A 240 11.79 -11.04 21.04
CA VAL A 240 10.82 -9.96 20.79
C VAL A 240 10.18 -9.56 22.11
N HIS A 241 10.25 -8.27 22.44
CA HIS A 241 9.61 -7.69 23.62
C HIS A 241 8.33 -6.95 23.23
N TYR A 242 7.24 -7.24 23.93
CA TYR A 242 5.95 -6.62 23.65
C TYR A 242 5.14 -6.35 24.92
N ASN A 243 4.31 -5.33 24.87
CA ASN A 243 3.35 -5.00 25.92
C ASN A 243 1.97 -5.52 25.54
N SER A 244 1.25 -6.06 26.52
CA SER A 244 -0.18 -6.36 26.39
C SER A 244 -0.92 -5.95 27.66
N GLY A 245 -1.83 -4.98 27.52
CA GLY A 245 -2.35 -4.20 28.63
C GLY A 245 -1.21 -3.54 29.42
N ASN A 246 -1.21 -3.68 30.75
CA ASN A 246 -0.20 -3.12 31.64
C ASN A 246 0.97 -4.08 31.93
N LYS A 247 1.14 -5.13 31.12
CA LYS A 247 2.16 -6.16 31.33
C LYS A 247 3.13 -6.21 30.16
N SER A 248 4.40 -6.47 30.45
CA SER A 248 5.45 -6.69 29.47
C SER A 248 5.77 -8.18 29.36
N PHE A 249 5.99 -8.63 28.13
CA PHE A 249 6.24 -10.02 27.77
C PHE A 249 7.44 -10.13 26.85
N LYS A 250 8.00 -11.34 26.79
CA LYS A 250 9.13 -11.70 25.96
C LYS A 250 8.85 -13.03 25.28
N ALA A 251 9.15 -13.12 23.99
CA ALA A 251 9.11 -14.36 23.21
C ALA A 251 10.42 -14.57 22.45
N ARG A 252 10.86 -15.82 22.31
CA ARG A 252 12.03 -16.22 21.53
C ARG A 252 11.59 -16.96 20.28
N GLY A 253 12.28 -16.72 19.17
CA GLY A 253 12.06 -17.50 17.97
C GLY A 253 13.31 -17.59 17.09
N GLU A 254 13.35 -18.61 16.24
CA GLU A 254 14.47 -18.82 15.31
C GLU A 254 14.51 -17.72 14.25
N VAL A 255 13.33 -17.34 13.73
CA VAL A 255 13.14 -16.25 12.77
C VAL A 255 12.21 -15.19 13.35
N VAL A 256 12.51 -13.92 13.09
CA VAL A 256 11.63 -12.79 13.39
C VAL A 256 11.28 -12.07 12.10
N ALA A 257 10.00 -11.77 11.88
CA ALA A 257 9.53 -11.01 10.73
C ALA A 257 8.70 -9.79 11.18
N LEU A 258 9.20 -8.59 10.91
CA LEU A 258 8.53 -7.32 11.20
C LEU A 258 7.64 -6.90 10.03
N GLY A 259 6.33 -6.90 10.20
CA GLY A 259 5.36 -6.41 9.21
C GLY A 259 4.40 -5.37 9.79
N ALA A 260 4.93 -4.46 10.62
CA ALA A 260 4.19 -3.43 11.35
C ALA A 260 3.95 -2.13 10.56
N ASN A 261 4.15 -2.12 9.23
CA ASN A 261 4.25 -0.94 8.36
C ASN A 261 5.58 -0.17 8.49
N ALA A 262 5.83 0.74 7.54
CA ALA A 262 7.08 1.49 7.46
C ALA A 262 7.41 2.30 8.73
N ILE A 263 6.41 2.93 9.37
CA ILE A 263 6.63 3.72 10.58
C ILE A 263 7.02 2.81 11.75
N PHE A 264 6.22 1.78 12.04
CA PHE A 264 6.44 0.99 13.25
C PHE A 264 7.58 -0.01 13.11
N ASN A 265 7.90 -0.50 11.89
CA ASN A 265 9.10 -1.29 11.68
C ASN A 265 10.36 -0.48 12.03
N ALA A 266 10.46 0.76 11.52
CA ALA A 266 11.58 1.64 11.85
C ALA A 266 11.63 1.95 13.35
N HIS A 267 10.48 2.25 13.97
CA HIS A 267 10.39 2.49 15.42
C HIS A 267 10.90 1.31 16.25
N ILE A 268 10.48 0.09 15.91
CA ILE A 268 10.90 -1.14 16.59
C ILE A 268 12.41 -1.34 16.42
N LEU A 269 12.96 -1.19 15.21
CA LEU A 269 14.39 -1.34 14.95
C LEU A 269 15.23 -0.32 15.73
N LEU A 270 14.86 0.96 15.68
CA LEU A 270 15.52 2.02 16.45
C LEU A 270 15.42 1.77 17.95
N GLY A 271 14.25 1.34 18.43
CA GLY A 271 14.03 0.98 19.84
C GLY A 271 14.82 -0.26 20.27
N SER A 272 15.26 -1.08 19.31
CA SER A 272 16.13 -2.25 19.52
C SER A 272 17.62 -1.89 19.56
N GLY A 273 17.97 -0.62 19.30
CA GLY A 273 19.35 -0.17 19.18
C GLY A 273 20.00 -0.51 17.84
N ASP A 274 19.21 -0.71 16.78
CA ASP A 274 19.76 -0.82 15.44
C ASP A 274 20.56 0.44 15.09
N SER A 275 21.74 0.22 14.50
CA SER A 275 22.73 1.27 14.25
C SER A 275 22.91 1.60 12.77
N ASN A 276 22.13 0.96 11.89
CA ASN A 276 22.16 1.26 10.47
C ASN A 276 21.76 2.74 10.23
N PRO A 277 22.59 3.54 9.53
CA PRO A 277 22.37 4.97 9.37
C PRO A 277 21.14 5.33 8.52
N PHE A 278 20.51 4.36 7.86
CA PHE A 278 19.33 4.54 7.02
C PHE A 278 18.03 4.09 7.69
N THR A 279 18.09 3.41 8.84
CA THR A 279 16.89 3.00 9.55
C THR A 279 16.07 4.22 9.97
N GLY A 280 14.81 4.23 9.56
CA GLY A 280 13.88 5.33 9.77
C GLY A 280 13.94 6.44 8.72
N LYS A 281 14.98 6.51 7.87
CA LYS A 281 15.15 7.62 6.90
C LYS A 281 14.49 7.36 5.57
N GLY A 282 14.14 8.44 4.87
CA GLY A 282 13.51 8.37 3.55
C GLY A 282 12.01 8.12 3.62
N LEU A 283 11.37 8.50 4.73
CA LEU A 283 9.92 8.39 4.87
C LEU A 283 9.24 9.22 3.78
N THR A 284 8.38 8.58 3.00
CA THR A 284 7.72 9.23 1.87
C THR A 284 6.41 8.53 1.51
N GLU A 285 5.64 9.16 0.62
CA GLU A 285 4.43 8.65 -0.03
C GLU A 285 4.27 9.34 -1.40
N GLN A 286 3.39 8.82 -2.26
CA GLN A 286 2.99 9.51 -3.49
C GLN A 286 2.31 10.86 -3.20
N VAL A 287 2.19 11.70 -4.23
CA VAL A 287 1.48 12.99 -4.15
C VAL A 287 0.24 12.98 -5.03
N GLY A 288 -0.93 13.27 -4.45
CA GLY A 288 -2.20 13.33 -5.19
C GLY A 288 -2.68 14.75 -5.47
N LYS A 289 -3.17 15.00 -6.69
CA LYS A 289 -3.96 16.19 -7.06
C LYS A 289 -5.25 15.75 -7.77
N TYR A 290 -6.37 16.37 -7.43
CA TYR A 290 -7.61 16.18 -8.19
C TYR A 290 -7.78 17.25 -9.26
N VAL A 291 -8.34 16.82 -10.38
CA VAL A 291 -8.77 17.68 -11.48
C VAL A 291 -10.21 17.32 -11.82
N TRP A 292 -11.04 18.35 -11.91
CA TRP A 292 -12.43 18.27 -12.34
C TRP A 292 -12.53 18.76 -13.77
N LEU A 293 -13.11 17.94 -14.62
CA LEU A 293 -13.41 18.28 -16.01
C LEU A 293 -14.91 18.46 -16.14
N TYR A 294 -15.34 19.65 -16.50
CA TYR A 294 -16.74 19.97 -16.79
C TYR A 294 -16.93 19.94 -18.30
N PHE A 295 -17.93 19.20 -18.75
CA PHE A 295 -18.17 18.98 -20.17
C PHE A 295 -19.39 19.74 -20.67
N ASP A 296 -19.41 20.00 -21.97
CA ASP A 296 -20.62 20.41 -22.71
C ASP A 296 -21.07 19.26 -23.62
N GLY A 297 -22.20 18.62 -23.28
CA GLY A 297 -22.79 17.55 -24.08
C GLY A 297 -22.16 16.15 -23.92
N LEU A 298 -21.22 15.95 -22.98
CA LEU A 298 -20.71 14.61 -22.62
C LEU A 298 -21.19 14.20 -21.22
N ASP A 299 -22.11 13.25 -21.16
CA ASP A 299 -22.50 12.60 -19.91
C ASP A 299 -21.45 11.57 -19.49
N ASN A 300 -20.99 11.64 -18.24
CA ASN A 300 -20.05 10.70 -17.67
C ASN A 300 -20.68 9.91 -16.51
N LEU A 301 -21.23 8.73 -16.85
CA LEU A 301 -21.79 7.74 -15.93
C LEU A 301 -21.35 6.32 -16.35
N GLY A 302 -21.78 5.30 -15.60
CA GLY A 302 -21.78 3.91 -16.06
C GLY A 302 -20.67 3.01 -15.51
N GLY A 303 -19.61 3.56 -14.91
CA GLY A 303 -18.53 2.73 -14.37
C GLY A 303 -18.95 1.91 -13.14
N SER A 304 -18.54 0.64 -13.07
CA SER A 304 -18.97 -0.30 -12.00
C SER A 304 -18.03 -0.32 -10.79
N SER A 305 -17.30 0.77 -10.54
CA SER A 305 -16.30 0.86 -9.48
C SER A 305 -16.08 2.31 -9.05
N VAL A 306 -15.60 2.51 -7.81
CA VAL A 306 -15.25 3.85 -7.29
C VAL A 306 -14.04 4.48 -8.01
N ILE A 307 -13.11 3.63 -8.46
CA ILE A 307 -12.01 3.99 -9.34
C ILE A 307 -12.08 3.02 -10.51
N THR A 308 -12.46 3.51 -11.68
CA THR A 308 -12.86 2.69 -12.83
C THR A 308 -11.68 2.35 -13.72
N ALA A 309 -10.76 3.30 -13.91
CA ALA A 309 -9.67 3.16 -14.85
C ALA A 309 -8.38 3.80 -14.35
N ASN A 310 -7.28 3.34 -14.95
CA ASN A 310 -5.97 3.97 -14.84
C ASN A 310 -5.47 4.48 -16.18
N GLY A 311 -4.89 5.67 -16.17
CA GLY A 311 -4.14 6.24 -17.28
C GLY A 311 -2.63 6.27 -17.02
N TYR A 312 -1.86 5.71 -17.94
CA TYR A 312 -0.41 5.54 -17.91
C TYR A 312 0.34 6.48 -18.87
N MET A 313 -0.37 7.42 -19.52
CA MET A 313 0.20 8.32 -20.54
C MET A 313 1.34 9.23 -20.04
N MET A 314 1.49 9.35 -18.71
CA MET A 314 2.55 10.11 -18.03
C MET A 314 3.34 9.26 -17.05
N TYR A 315 3.08 7.94 -17.02
CA TYR A 315 3.71 7.04 -16.07
C TYR A 315 5.17 6.79 -16.41
N ASP A 316 5.51 6.77 -17.69
CA ASP A 316 6.87 6.50 -18.13
C ASP A 316 7.27 7.35 -19.34
N GLY A 317 8.57 7.63 -19.46
CA GLY A 317 9.12 8.46 -20.53
C GLY A 317 10.31 9.32 -20.07
N ASP A 318 11.00 9.94 -21.04
CA ASP A 318 12.21 10.75 -20.80
C ASP A 318 12.01 11.90 -19.79
N HIS A 319 10.77 12.37 -19.60
CA HIS A 319 10.49 13.41 -18.62
C HIS A 319 10.86 13.01 -17.19
N ARG A 320 10.90 11.71 -16.88
CA ARG A 320 11.32 11.18 -15.57
C ARG A 320 12.77 11.50 -15.20
N LYS A 321 13.60 11.95 -16.16
CA LYS A 321 14.93 12.52 -15.86
C LYS A 321 14.83 13.83 -15.07
N GLU A 322 13.72 14.55 -15.20
CA GLU A 322 13.58 15.92 -14.72
C GLU A 322 12.38 16.14 -13.79
N ARG A 323 11.30 15.36 -13.95
CA ARG A 323 10.03 15.51 -13.22
C ARG A 323 9.29 14.18 -13.06
N ALA A 324 8.54 14.05 -11.97
CA ALA A 324 7.82 12.84 -11.58
C ALA A 324 6.90 12.24 -12.67
N ALA A 325 6.92 10.91 -12.75
CA ALA A 325 5.87 10.10 -13.35
C ALA A 325 4.50 10.34 -12.70
N CYS A 326 3.43 10.06 -13.45
CA CYS A 326 2.07 10.17 -12.97
C CYS A 326 1.17 9.02 -13.45
N LEU A 327 0.45 8.41 -12.50
CA LEU A 327 -0.67 7.52 -12.74
C LEU A 327 -1.97 8.33 -12.58
N ILE A 328 -2.83 8.28 -13.59
CA ILE A 328 -4.17 8.89 -13.50
C ILE A 328 -5.16 7.84 -12.98
N GLU A 329 -6.00 8.21 -12.03
CA GLU A 329 -7.16 7.42 -11.60
C GLU A 329 -8.45 8.16 -11.96
N ASN A 330 -9.40 7.51 -12.65
CA ASN A 330 -10.74 8.09 -12.80
C ASN A 330 -11.62 7.73 -11.59
N HIS A 331 -12.01 8.74 -10.81
CA HIS A 331 -12.85 8.60 -9.62
C HIS A 331 -14.32 8.74 -10.01
N ASN A 332 -15.02 7.62 -10.07
CA ASN A 332 -16.40 7.53 -10.53
C ASN A 332 -17.41 7.45 -9.36
N ARG A 333 -17.14 8.16 -8.25
CA ARG A 333 -18.17 8.37 -7.22
C ARG A 333 -19.30 9.23 -7.81
N PRO A 334 -20.53 9.12 -7.30
CA PRO A 334 -21.64 9.95 -7.79
C PRO A 334 -21.36 11.42 -7.43
N PHE A 335 -20.85 12.16 -8.40
CA PHE A 335 -20.76 13.61 -8.38
C PHE A 335 -21.82 14.16 -9.34
N ILE A 336 -22.35 15.34 -9.03
CA ILE A 336 -23.28 16.02 -9.92
C ILE A 336 -22.90 17.49 -10.05
N ARG A 337 -23.16 18.02 -11.22
CA ARG A 337 -23.13 19.47 -11.46
C ARG A 337 -24.40 20.13 -10.91
N SER A 338 -24.26 21.37 -10.46
CA SER A 338 -25.40 22.16 -9.97
C SER A 338 -26.18 22.81 -11.12
N GLU A 339 -25.58 22.99 -12.30
CA GLU A 339 -26.24 23.64 -13.42
C GLU A 339 -27.33 22.75 -14.04
N PHE A 340 -28.54 23.31 -14.24
CA PHE A 340 -29.68 22.59 -14.80
C PHE A 340 -29.37 22.01 -16.19
N GLY A 341 -29.76 20.75 -16.42
CA GLY A 341 -29.49 20.04 -17.68
C GLY A 341 -28.06 19.50 -17.84
N LYS A 342 -27.11 19.89 -16.99
CA LYS A 342 -25.70 19.44 -17.06
C LYS A 342 -25.28 18.51 -15.92
N TRP A 343 -26.21 18.03 -15.09
CA TRP A 343 -25.92 17.28 -13.85
C TRP A 343 -24.91 16.14 -13.99
N ARG A 344 -24.89 15.46 -15.14
CA ARG A 344 -24.03 14.29 -15.42
C ARG A 344 -22.77 14.62 -16.21
N GLN A 345 -22.54 15.89 -16.54
CA GLN A 345 -21.50 16.32 -17.47
C GLN A 345 -20.22 16.74 -16.75
N LEU A 346 -19.69 15.85 -15.91
CA LEU A 346 -18.45 16.06 -15.16
C LEU A 346 -17.65 14.77 -14.96
N ALA A 347 -16.33 14.92 -14.83
CA ALA A 347 -15.44 13.87 -14.38
C ALA A 347 -14.50 14.37 -13.30
N LYS A 348 -14.11 13.47 -12.39
CA LYS A 348 -13.10 13.72 -11.38
C LYS A 348 -11.94 12.77 -11.60
N LEU A 349 -10.80 13.32 -11.97
CA LEU A 349 -9.56 12.57 -12.15
C LEU A 349 -8.62 12.85 -11.00
N LYS A 350 -7.93 11.82 -10.52
CA LYS A 350 -6.80 11.96 -9.61
C LYS A 350 -5.50 11.74 -10.36
N PHE A 351 -4.56 12.65 -10.18
CA PHE A 351 -3.21 12.54 -10.67
C PHE A 351 -2.34 12.16 -9.48
N VAL A 352 -1.86 10.92 -9.48
CA VAL A 352 -0.99 10.36 -8.44
C VAL A 352 0.43 10.39 -8.97
N TYR A 353 1.29 11.17 -8.35
CA TYR A 353 2.69 11.34 -8.75
C TYR A 353 3.61 10.50 -7.88
N GLU A 354 4.67 9.96 -8.49
CA GLU A 354 5.81 9.48 -7.70
C GLU A 354 6.48 10.62 -6.94
N ASP A 355 7.17 10.25 -5.87
CA ASP A 355 8.06 11.14 -5.14
C ASP A 355 9.37 10.41 -4.84
N LEU A 356 10.43 11.17 -4.57
CA LEU A 356 11.74 10.61 -4.22
C LEU A 356 11.94 10.62 -2.71
N PRO A 357 12.44 9.53 -2.10
CA PRO A 357 12.79 9.53 -0.68
C PRO A 357 13.82 10.61 -0.36
N GLN A 358 13.58 11.35 0.73
CA GLN A 358 14.50 12.35 1.26
C GLN A 358 14.94 11.92 2.66
N ASP A 359 16.24 11.83 2.90
CA ASP A 359 16.77 11.36 4.19
C ASP A 359 16.45 12.29 5.37
N THR A 360 16.04 13.54 5.09
CA THR A 360 15.50 14.48 6.09
C THR A 360 14.11 14.08 6.58
N ASN A 361 13.30 13.40 5.76
CA ASN A 361 12.02 12.87 6.20
C ASN A 361 12.26 11.53 6.89
N ALA A 362 11.92 11.41 8.16
CA ALA A 362 12.32 10.27 8.97
C ALA A 362 11.31 9.87 10.05
N VAL A 363 11.47 8.64 10.53
CA VAL A 363 10.87 8.14 11.76
C VAL A 363 11.97 8.01 12.79
N THR A 364 11.74 8.57 13.97
CA THR A 364 12.68 8.55 15.10
C THR A 364 11.98 8.17 16.39
N LEU A 365 12.77 7.91 17.44
CA LEU A 365 12.21 7.65 18.77
C LEU A 365 11.70 8.95 19.40
N SER A 366 10.53 8.90 20.04
CA SER A 366 10.02 10.00 20.85
C SER A 366 10.28 9.77 22.34
N GLU A 367 9.95 10.77 23.18
CA GLU A 367 9.99 10.63 24.64
C GLU A 367 9.03 9.52 25.14
N ASP A 368 7.88 9.36 24.48
CA ASP A 368 7.00 8.21 24.68
C ASP A 368 7.52 7.04 23.85
N LYS A 369 8.21 6.10 24.51
CA LYS A 369 8.79 4.90 23.86
C LYS A 369 7.76 4.05 23.11
N ASN A 370 6.46 4.20 23.37
CA ASN A 370 5.40 3.49 22.67
C ASN A 370 4.92 4.20 21.39
N LYS A 371 5.38 5.43 21.13
CA LYS A 371 4.97 6.23 19.98
C LYS A 371 6.17 6.69 19.16
N PRO A 372 6.18 6.41 17.86
CA PRO A 372 7.18 6.97 16.97
C PRO A 372 6.99 8.47 16.81
N LEU A 373 8.09 9.20 16.70
CA LEU A 373 8.10 10.54 16.15
C LEU A 373 8.21 10.44 14.63
N VAL A 374 7.29 11.10 13.92
CA VAL A 374 7.24 11.11 12.46
C VAL A 374 7.60 12.50 11.98
N ASP A 375 8.87 12.69 11.62
CA ASP A 375 9.41 13.97 11.16
C ASP A 375 9.35 14.07 9.64
N TYR A 376 8.25 14.64 9.13
CA TYR A 376 8.03 14.83 7.70
C TYR A 376 8.02 16.32 7.37
N HIS A 377 8.99 16.76 6.57
CA HIS A 377 9.15 18.17 6.25
C HIS A 377 8.42 18.58 4.97
N HIS A 378 8.72 17.91 3.84
CA HIS A 378 8.23 18.30 2.52
C HIS A 378 8.37 17.17 1.49
N HIS A 379 7.63 17.32 0.38
CA HIS A 379 7.81 16.55 -0.84
C HIS A 379 9.10 16.96 -1.56
N SER A 380 9.61 16.12 -2.46
CA SER A 380 10.84 16.47 -3.19
C SER A 380 10.59 17.56 -4.25
N PRO A 381 11.58 18.41 -4.58
CA PRO A 381 11.48 19.34 -5.70
C PRO A 381 11.21 18.67 -7.05
N TYR A 382 11.49 17.36 -7.16
CA TYR A 382 11.24 16.56 -8.36
C TYR A 382 9.74 16.38 -8.66
N VAL A 383 8.92 16.14 -7.63
CA VAL A 383 7.47 16.03 -7.81
C VAL A 383 6.81 17.40 -7.99
N GLU A 384 7.33 18.44 -7.34
CA GLU A 384 6.84 19.81 -7.52
C GLU A 384 6.91 20.28 -8.98
N LYS A 385 7.99 19.92 -9.70
CA LYS A 385 8.14 20.19 -11.13
C LYS A 385 7.05 19.52 -11.99
N ALA A 386 6.60 18.33 -11.61
CA ALA A 386 5.52 17.64 -12.32
C ALA A 386 4.16 18.30 -12.02
N ILE A 387 3.89 18.61 -10.76
CA ILE A 387 2.65 19.28 -10.33
C ILE A 387 2.51 20.67 -10.98
N ALA A 388 3.60 21.43 -11.07
CA ALA A 388 3.62 22.74 -11.74
C ALA A 388 3.25 22.68 -13.23
N ARG A 389 3.28 21.49 -13.85
CA ARG A 389 2.91 21.26 -15.25
C ARG A 389 1.49 20.71 -15.42
N LEU A 390 0.78 20.41 -14.33
CA LEU A 390 -0.50 19.69 -14.36
C LEU A 390 -1.52 20.31 -15.31
N GLU A 391 -1.66 21.64 -15.35
CA GLU A 391 -2.58 22.34 -16.27
C GLU A 391 -2.24 22.07 -17.75
N LYS A 392 -0.95 22.21 -18.11
CA LYS A 392 -0.46 21.92 -19.48
C LYS A 392 -0.61 20.45 -19.85
N ASP A 393 -0.43 19.56 -18.88
CA ASP A 393 -0.59 18.12 -19.09
C ASP A 393 -2.10 17.77 -19.24
N VAL A 394 -3.01 18.42 -18.52
CA VAL A 394 -4.46 18.31 -18.73
C VAL A 394 -4.85 18.76 -20.14
N GLU A 395 -4.37 19.93 -20.57
CA GLU A 395 -4.61 20.43 -21.93
C GLU A 395 -4.10 19.44 -22.99
N LYS A 396 -2.85 18.95 -22.83
CA LYS A 396 -2.23 17.99 -23.77
C LYS A 396 -3.03 16.70 -23.90
N TYR A 397 -3.46 16.10 -22.79
CA TYR A 397 -4.06 14.76 -22.80
C TYR A 397 -5.59 14.75 -22.87
N PHE A 398 -6.28 15.88 -22.65
CA PHE A 398 -7.74 15.88 -22.56
C PHE A 398 -8.43 16.88 -23.49
N SER A 399 -7.71 17.77 -24.19
CA SER A 399 -8.28 18.79 -25.12
C SER A 399 -9.14 18.26 -26.27
N PHE A 400 -9.10 16.96 -26.57
CA PHE A 400 -9.97 16.34 -27.58
C PHE A 400 -11.41 16.10 -27.08
N LEU A 401 -11.63 16.22 -25.77
CA LEU A 401 -12.94 16.10 -25.14
C LEU A 401 -13.65 17.47 -25.19
N PRO A 402 -14.98 17.52 -25.14
CA PRO A 402 -15.75 18.76 -25.12
C PRO A 402 -15.71 19.40 -23.71
N ILE A 403 -14.53 19.77 -23.25
CA ILE A 403 -14.32 20.39 -21.93
C ILE A 403 -14.63 21.88 -22.05
N GLU A 404 -15.57 22.36 -21.24
CA GLU A 404 -15.90 23.79 -21.13
C GLU A 404 -15.22 24.48 -19.95
N ARG A 405 -14.86 23.72 -18.91
CA ARG A 405 -14.19 24.22 -17.71
C ARG A 405 -13.32 23.13 -17.08
N VAL A 406 -12.13 23.53 -16.63
CA VAL A 406 -11.23 22.71 -15.81
C VAL A 406 -11.12 23.37 -14.44
N GLU A 407 -11.25 22.58 -13.37
CA GLU A 407 -10.94 23.03 -12.01
C GLU A 407 -9.89 22.09 -11.41
N ILE A 408 -8.81 22.65 -10.86
CA ILE A 408 -7.73 21.89 -10.22
C ILE A 408 -7.78 22.23 -8.74
N ASP A 409 -7.82 21.22 -7.87
CA ASP A 409 -7.81 21.45 -6.42
C ASP A 409 -6.56 22.25 -6.02
N ASP A 410 -6.70 23.32 -5.23
CA ASP A 410 -5.59 24.21 -4.86
C ASP A 410 -4.47 23.48 -4.10
N ARG A 411 -4.84 22.57 -3.21
CA ARG A 411 -3.92 21.82 -2.36
C ARG A 411 -3.68 20.41 -2.88
N VAL A 412 -2.48 19.91 -2.65
CA VAL A 412 -2.20 18.47 -2.75
C VAL A 412 -2.97 17.72 -1.66
N GLN A 413 -3.24 16.44 -1.87
CA GLN A 413 -3.82 15.59 -0.85
C GLN A 413 -2.91 15.51 0.37
N ARG A 414 -3.49 15.54 1.58
CA ARG A 414 -2.74 15.43 2.85
C ARG A 414 -2.14 14.04 3.07
N SER A 415 -2.72 13.02 2.42
CA SER A 415 -2.16 11.68 2.38
C SER A 415 -2.68 10.86 1.21
N GLU A 416 -1.81 10.02 0.66
CA GLU A 416 -2.15 8.91 -0.24
C GLU A 416 -2.35 7.58 0.51
N ALA A 417 -2.19 7.58 1.85
CA ALA A 417 -2.26 6.42 2.73
C ALA A 417 -1.25 5.31 2.39
N HIS A 418 -0.13 5.68 1.78
CA HIS A 418 0.93 4.77 1.35
C HIS A 418 2.25 5.12 2.05
N ILE A 419 2.51 4.48 3.19
CA ILE A 419 3.66 4.80 4.05
C ILE A 419 4.88 3.97 3.62
N LEU A 420 5.92 4.62 3.12
CA LEU A 420 7.01 3.95 2.39
C LEU A 420 8.42 4.43 2.80
N GLY A 421 9.44 3.62 2.52
CA GLY A 421 10.86 4.03 2.41
C GLY A 421 11.76 3.92 3.64
N THR A 422 11.21 3.74 4.84
CA THR A 422 11.94 3.85 6.12
C THR A 422 12.91 2.71 6.46
N THR A 423 12.88 1.61 5.71
CA THR A 423 13.77 0.45 5.87
C THR A 423 14.17 -0.08 4.50
N ARG A 424 14.60 0.83 3.62
CA ARG A 424 14.78 0.60 2.18
C ARG A 424 15.71 -0.58 1.84
N MET A 425 15.33 -1.31 0.80
CA MET A 425 16.17 -2.33 0.17
C MET A 425 17.41 -1.72 -0.49
N SER A 426 18.48 -2.50 -0.54
CA SER A 426 19.76 -2.12 -1.16
C SER A 426 20.58 -3.36 -1.50
N HIS A 427 21.60 -3.20 -2.35
CA HIS A 427 22.55 -4.28 -2.64
C HIS A 427 23.49 -4.58 -1.47
N ASP A 428 23.77 -3.58 -0.63
CA ASP A 428 24.66 -3.71 0.53
C ASP A 428 24.26 -2.75 1.67
N ALA A 429 24.80 -3.02 2.87
CA ALA A 429 24.49 -2.28 4.09
C ALA A 429 24.89 -0.80 4.08
N THR A 430 25.71 -0.36 3.12
CA THR A 430 26.21 1.02 3.06
C THR A 430 25.24 1.98 2.39
N THR A 431 24.16 1.47 1.79
CA THR A 431 23.16 2.29 1.06
C THR A 431 21.70 2.02 1.45
N GLY A 432 21.44 1.03 2.32
CA GLY A 432 20.12 0.75 2.85
C GLY A 432 20.12 -0.19 4.05
N VAL A 433 18.93 -0.65 4.43
CA VAL A 433 18.69 -1.37 5.69
C VAL A 433 18.60 -2.88 5.48
N ILE A 434 17.96 -3.27 4.38
CA ILE A 434 17.68 -4.68 4.08
C ILE A 434 18.13 -5.05 2.67
N ASP A 435 18.31 -6.35 2.45
CA ASP A 435 18.65 -6.92 1.15
C ASP A 435 17.40 -7.15 0.27
N LYS A 436 17.61 -7.76 -0.90
CA LYS A 436 16.56 -8.07 -1.87
C LYS A 436 15.53 -9.12 -1.40
N HIS A 437 15.84 -9.87 -0.35
CA HIS A 437 14.97 -10.87 0.27
C HIS A 437 14.24 -10.32 1.50
N LEU A 438 14.33 -9.00 1.71
CA LEU A 438 13.77 -8.29 2.86
C LEU A 438 14.43 -8.67 4.20
N ILE A 439 15.67 -9.19 4.17
CA ILE A 439 16.43 -9.55 5.36
C ILE A 439 17.32 -8.38 5.76
N HIS A 440 17.38 -8.07 7.04
CA HIS A 440 18.27 -7.03 7.56
C HIS A 440 19.73 -7.37 7.28
N HIS A 441 20.50 -6.43 6.73
CA HIS A 441 21.90 -6.68 6.33
C HIS A 441 22.80 -7.16 7.48
N GLN A 442 22.52 -6.72 8.70
CA GLN A 442 23.25 -7.16 9.90
C GLN A 442 22.65 -8.39 10.59
N TYR A 443 21.33 -8.62 10.49
CA TYR A 443 20.65 -9.61 11.33
C TYR A 443 20.02 -10.69 10.44
N ARG A 444 20.74 -11.81 10.28
CA ARG A 444 20.43 -12.84 9.26
C ARG A 444 19.09 -13.56 9.45
N ASN A 445 18.49 -13.47 10.63
CA ASN A 445 17.20 -14.07 10.97
C ASN A 445 16.06 -13.04 11.11
N LEU A 446 16.28 -11.79 10.69
CA LEU A 446 15.32 -10.70 10.83
C LEU A 446 14.83 -10.23 9.46
N PHE A 447 13.56 -10.53 9.17
CA PHE A 447 12.86 -10.00 8.01
C PHE A 447 12.19 -8.66 8.35
N VAL A 448 12.27 -7.68 7.45
CA VAL A 448 11.60 -6.39 7.58
C VAL A 448 10.71 -6.16 6.35
N LEU A 449 9.43 -6.47 6.53
CA LEU A 449 8.43 -6.58 5.47
C LEU A 449 7.63 -5.28 5.27
N GLY A 450 6.98 -5.16 4.12
CA GLY A 450 6.02 -4.09 3.83
C GLY A 450 6.65 -2.83 3.25
N GLY A 451 5.88 -1.74 3.22
CA GLY A 451 6.20 -0.53 2.46
C GLY A 451 7.53 0.16 2.80
N GLY A 452 8.08 -0.08 3.99
CA GLY A 452 9.38 0.45 4.40
C GLY A 452 10.52 -0.03 3.50
N SER A 453 10.37 -1.18 2.84
CA SER A 453 11.39 -1.79 1.98
C SER A 453 11.64 -1.06 0.66
N PHE A 454 10.82 -0.09 0.28
CA PHE A 454 10.80 0.47 -1.06
C PHE A 454 11.94 1.50 -1.21
N PRO A 455 12.92 1.28 -2.12
CA PRO A 455 14.00 2.24 -2.33
C PRO A 455 13.58 3.45 -3.17
N THR A 456 12.53 3.32 -3.98
CA THR A 456 11.90 4.40 -4.75
C THR A 456 10.39 4.22 -4.77
N ILE A 457 9.64 5.28 -5.06
CA ILE A 457 8.17 5.27 -4.96
C ILE A 457 7.56 5.40 -6.34
N SER A 458 6.90 4.36 -6.82
CA SER A 458 6.12 4.42 -8.06
C SER A 458 4.81 5.22 -7.85
N PRO A 459 4.25 5.86 -8.90
CA PRO A 459 2.90 6.44 -8.80
C PRO A 459 1.80 5.37 -8.64
N ALA A 460 2.10 4.08 -8.86
CA ALA A 460 1.18 2.98 -8.60
C ALA A 460 1.01 2.68 -7.10
N ASN A 461 -0.19 2.27 -6.70
CA ASN A 461 -0.46 1.84 -5.32
C ASN A 461 0.45 0.66 -4.93
N PRO A 462 1.11 0.69 -3.76
CA PRO A 462 2.20 -0.23 -3.43
C PRO A 462 1.73 -1.60 -2.93
N THR A 463 0.44 -1.78 -2.62
CA THR A 463 -0.07 -2.96 -1.90
C THR A 463 0.17 -4.27 -2.65
N LEU A 464 -0.01 -4.27 -3.97
CA LEU A 464 0.24 -5.48 -4.76
C LEU A 464 1.73 -5.83 -4.77
N THR A 465 2.60 -4.83 -4.98
CA THR A 465 4.05 -4.96 -5.00
C THR A 465 4.60 -5.45 -3.66
N LEU A 466 4.17 -4.88 -2.53
CA LEU A 466 4.63 -5.33 -1.21
C LEU A 466 4.15 -6.75 -0.88
N SER A 467 2.95 -7.14 -1.34
CA SER A 467 2.46 -8.50 -1.19
C SER A 467 3.29 -9.48 -2.02
N ALA A 468 3.67 -9.11 -3.26
CA ALA A 468 4.54 -9.91 -4.11
C ALA A 468 5.95 -10.06 -3.50
N LEU A 469 6.54 -8.98 -2.97
CA LEU A 469 7.83 -9.02 -2.28
C LEU A 469 7.80 -9.92 -1.04
N SER A 470 6.71 -9.88 -0.26
CA SER A 470 6.54 -10.78 0.88
C SER A 470 6.46 -12.26 0.50
N LEU A 471 5.82 -12.57 -0.64
CA LEU A 471 5.81 -13.94 -1.17
C LEU A 471 7.21 -14.34 -1.64
N LEU A 472 7.92 -13.47 -2.36
CA LEU A 472 9.29 -13.71 -2.83
C LEU A 472 10.23 -13.98 -1.66
N ALA A 473 10.20 -13.12 -0.64
CA ALA A 473 11.04 -13.23 0.55
C ALA A 473 10.90 -14.60 1.23
N ALA A 474 9.67 -15.04 1.49
CA ALA A 474 9.43 -16.35 2.09
C ALA A 474 9.77 -17.52 1.16
N ASP A 475 9.48 -17.41 -0.14
CA ASP A 475 9.71 -18.51 -1.08
C ASP A 475 11.20 -18.79 -1.31
N GLN A 476 12.00 -17.72 -1.37
CA GLN A 476 13.44 -17.79 -1.67
C GLN A 476 14.30 -18.03 -0.42
N SER A 477 13.81 -17.71 0.76
CA SER A 477 14.59 -17.83 2.01
C SER A 477 14.38 -19.16 2.73
N PHE A 478 13.33 -19.93 2.39
CA PHE A 478 12.99 -21.17 3.08
C PHE A 478 12.84 -22.34 2.11
N SER A 479 13.43 -23.47 2.50
CA SER A 479 13.35 -24.77 1.81
C SER A 479 12.15 -25.58 2.28
#